data_AF-A0A359DCR7-F1
#
_entry.id   AF-A0A359DCR7-F1
#
_cell.length_a   1.000
_cell.length_b   1.000
_cell.length_c   1.000
_cell.angle_alpha   90.00
_cell.angle_beta   90.00
_cell.angle_gamma   90.00
#
_symmetry.space_group_name_H-M   'P 1'
#
loop_
_entity.id
_entity.type
_entity.pdbx_description
1 polymer ?
#
loop_
_entity_poly.entity_id
_entity_poly.type
_entity_poly.pdbx_seq_one_letter_code
_entity_poly.pdbx_strand_id
1 'polypeptide(L)'
;MSAEPTTLASWTRALRKQLDAIGLDSAALCRQAGLEPSLLDDPNARCPLSVTTRLWQLAVEASGDPALGLKTSQFVSPTTFHALGYALIASSSLREVFERIVRYHRVVSDALELELRECADAYEFRFSVPPGSPPPAPEALDAFAAIYVRSCRNRLGRDFAPLAVYLQRPAP
;
A
#
# COMPACT_ATOMS: atom_id res chain seq x y z
N MET A 1 -19.13 -18.81 0.02
CA MET A 1 -18.70 -17.62 0.79
C MET A 1 -17.24 -17.39 0.44
N SER A 2 -16.90 -16.28 -0.19
CA SER A 2 -15.48 -15.94 -0.41
C SER A 2 -14.85 -15.59 0.94
N ALA A 3 -13.63 -16.05 1.20
CA ALA A 3 -12.88 -15.63 2.37
C ALA A 3 -12.68 -14.10 2.35
N GLU A 4 -12.63 -13.47 3.53
CA GLU A 4 -12.34 -12.05 3.65
C GLU A 4 -10.95 -11.75 3.06
N PRO A 5 -10.79 -10.68 2.25
CA PRO A 5 -9.49 -10.25 1.79
C PRO A 5 -8.54 -9.97 2.96
N THR A 6 -7.26 -10.20 2.76
CA THR A 6 -6.18 -10.00 3.72
C THR A 6 -4.96 -9.33 3.09
N THR A 7 -4.21 -8.58 3.89
CA THR A 7 -2.93 -7.97 3.50
C THR A 7 -1.80 -8.45 4.41
N LEU A 8 -0.56 -8.42 3.93
CA LEU A 8 0.61 -8.75 4.75
C LEU A 8 0.72 -7.85 5.99
N ALA A 9 1.07 -8.44 7.12
CA ALA A 9 1.31 -7.73 8.38
C ALA A 9 2.49 -6.75 8.28
N SER A 10 3.52 -7.09 7.49
CA SER A 10 4.65 -6.21 7.23
C SER A 10 4.25 -4.86 6.62
N TRP A 11 3.18 -4.84 5.81
CA TRP A 11 2.59 -3.61 5.28
C TRP A 11 1.94 -2.78 6.39
N THR A 12 1.12 -3.40 7.22
CA THR A 12 0.49 -2.75 8.38
C THR A 12 1.54 -2.24 9.39
N ARG A 13 2.69 -2.91 9.51
CA ARG A 13 3.83 -2.45 10.33
C ARG A 13 4.39 -1.12 9.82
N ALA A 14 4.34 -0.82 8.52
CA ALA A 14 4.78 0.47 7.99
C ALA A 14 3.89 1.63 8.49
N LEU A 15 2.57 1.42 8.56
CA LEU A 15 1.65 2.39 9.16
C LEU A 15 1.95 2.62 10.64
N ARG A 16 2.23 1.56 11.41
CA ARG A 16 2.64 1.72 12.83
C ARG A 16 3.88 2.60 12.96
N LYS A 17 4.91 2.35 12.17
CA LYS A 17 6.12 3.18 12.17
C LYS A 17 5.83 4.64 11.85
N GLN A 18 4.92 4.91 10.92
CA GLN A 18 4.47 6.27 10.63
C GLN A 18 3.78 6.91 11.83
N LEU A 19 2.86 6.19 12.47
CA LEU A 19 2.12 6.67 13.64
C LEU A 19 3.06 6.97 14.82
N ASP A 20 3.97 6.04 15.13
CA ASP A 20 4.97 6.22 16.18
C ASP A 20 5.88 7.43 15.88
N ALA A 21 6.27 7.61 14.61
CA ALA A 21 7.13 8.72 14.19
C ALA A 21 6.47 10.10 14.31
N ILE A 22 5.13 10.18 14.30
CA ILE A 22 4.37 11.41 14.53
C ILE A 22 3.85 11.53 15.97
N GLY A 23 4.32 10.67 16.88
CA GLY A 23 4.03 10.75 18.31
C GLY A 23 2.67 10.16 18.74
N LEU A 24 2.01 9.38 17.87
CA LEU A 24 0.76 8.69 18.21
C LEU A 24 1.04 7.31 18.78
N ASP A 25 0.17 6.85 19.69
CA ASP A 25 0.24 5.50 20.26
C ASP A 25 -0.29 4.47 19.24
N SER A 26 0.61 3.97 18.38
CA SER A 26 0.24 2.98 17.35
C SER A 26 -0.29 1.68 17.95
N ALA A 27 0.16 1.30 19.14
CA ALA A 27 -0.27 0.06 19.79
C ALA A 27 -1.72 0.18 20.30
N ALA A 28 -2.09 1.33 20.87
CA ALA A 28 -3.48 1.61 21.25
C ALA A 28 -4.41 1.63 20.03
N LEU A 29 -4.00 2.28 18.94
CA LEU A 29 -4.79 2.33 17.71
C LEU A 29 -4.94 0.93 17.08
N CYS A 30 -3.90 0.09 17.09
CA CYS A 30 -4.00 -1.30 16.65
C CYS A 30 -5.03 -2.08 17.48
N ARG A 31 -4.95 -2.02 18.82
CA ARG A 31 -5.91 -2.71 19.69
C ARG A 31 -7.34 -2.22 19.46
N GLN A 32 -7.53 -0.91 19.26
CA GLN A 32 -8.85 -0.33 18.94
C GLN A 32 -9.38 -0.80 17.58
N ALA A 33 -8.50 -1.08 16.62
CA ALA A 33 -8.86 -1.68 15.34
C ALA A 33 -9.12 -3.20 15.41
N GLY A 34 -8.93 -3.84 16.57
CA GLY A 34 -9.02 -5.29 16.73
C GLY A 34 -7.77 -6.05 16.29
N LEU A 35 -6.62 -5.38 16.23
CA LEU A 35 -5.34 -5.94 15.83
C LEU A 35 -4.40 -6.06 17.04
N GLU A 36 -3.96 -7.28 17.34
CA GLU A 36 -2.89 -7.49 18.31
C GLU A 36 -1.55 -6.96 17.77
N PRO A 37 -0.90 -5.98 18.44
CA PRO A 37 0.31 -5.36 17.91
C PRO A 37 1.46 -6.33 17.66
N SER A 38 1.55 -7.42 18.45
CA SER A 38 2.57 -8.47 18.31
C SER A 38 2.39 -9.33 17.05
N LEU A 39 1.17 -9.43 16.50
CA LEU A 39 0.93 -10.10 15.22
C LEU A 39 1.75 -9.44 14.10
N LEU A 40 1.97 -8.13 14.23
CA LEU A 40 2.73 -7.39 13.24
C LEU A 40 4.22 -7.69 13.27
N ASP A 41 4.74 -8.38 14.29
CA ASP A 41 6.14 -8.79 14.36
C ASP A 41 6.44 -10.03 13.51
N ASP A 42 5.42 -10.82 13.17
CA ASP A 42 5.53 -11.91 12.20
C ASP A 42 5.49 -11.34 10.76
N PRO A 43 6.59 -11.47 9.99
CA PRO A 43 6.63 -11.02 8.60
C PRO A 43 5.63 -11.73 7.66
N ASN A 44 5.24 -12.96 7.97
CA ASN A 44 4.36 -13.78 7.14
C ASN A 44 2.89 -13.73 7.57
N ALA A 45 2.61 -13.12 8.74
CA ALA A 45 1.24 -12.94 9.19
C ALA A 45 0.45 -12.10 8.18
N ARG A 46 -0.86 -12.38 8.11
CA ARG A 46 -1.80 -11.61 7.29
C ARG A 46 -2.87 -11.01 8.20
N CYS A 47 -3.23 -9.77 7.90
CA CYS A 47 -4.28 -9.04 8.59
C CYS A 47 -5.54 -9.02 7.73
N PRO A 48 -6.73 -9.28 8.29
CA PRO A 48 -8.01 -9.06 7.61
C PRO A 48 -8.12 -7.62 7.10
N LEU A 49 -8.70 -7.46 5.91
CA LEU A 49 -8.85 -6.16 5.28
C LEU A 49 -9.67 -5.22 6.16
N SER A 50 -10.77 -5.70 6.75
CA SER A 50 -11.61 -4.91 7.65
C SER A 50 -10.83 -4.29 8.81
N VAL A 51 -9.96 -5.07 9.45
CA VAL A 51 -9.09 -4.65 10.56
C VAL A 51 -8.11 -3.57 10.08
N THR A 52 -7.45 -3.77 8.93
CA THR A 52 -6.51 -2.77 8.43
C THR A 52 -7.19 -1.49 7.94
N THR A 53 -8.35 -1.59 7.30
CA THR A 53 -9.17 -0.44 6.90
C THR A 53 -9.60 0.35 8.13
N ARG A 54 -10.03 -0.32 9.21
CA ARG A 54 -10.36 0.35 10.47
C ARG A 54 -9.16 1.04 11.10
N LEU A 55 -7.99 0.41 11.06
CA LEU A 55 -6.75 1.01 11.56
C LEU A 55 -6.37 2.28 10.78
N TRP A 56 -6.50 2.28 9.45
CA TRP A 56 -6.28 3.49 8.64
C TRP A 56 -7.24 4.62 8.99
N GLN A 57 -8.53 4.32 9.18
CA GLN A 57 -9.51 5.33 9.60
C GLN A 57 -9.16 5.94 10.97
N LEU A 58 -8.87 5.10 11.96
CA LEU A 58 -8.44 5.56 13.29
C LEU A 58 -7.15 6.37 13.23
N ALA A 59 -6.22 5.99 12.35
CA ALA A 59 -4.97 6.71 12.13
C ALA A 59 -5.20 8.11 11.56
N VAL A 60 -6.11 8.26 10.59
CA VAL A 60 -6.49 9.56 10.04
C VAL A 60 -7.23 10.40 11.07
N GLU A 61 -8.18 9.81 11.80
CA GLU A 61 -8.91 10.48 12.88
C GLU A 61 -7.95 11.03 13.96
N ALA A 62 -6.98 10.22 14.39
CA ALA A 62 -6.02 10.60 15.43
C ALA A 62 -4.96 11.60 14.96
N SER A 63 -4.54 11.52 13.69
CA SER A 63 -3.53 12.43 13.14
C SER A 63 -4.10 13.73 12.58
N GLY A 64 -5.39 13.75 12.21
CA GLY A 64 -6.01 14.84 11.46
C GLY A 64 -5.47 14.99 10.03
N ASP A 65 -4.75 13.99 9.50
CA ASP A 65 -4.03 14.06 8.24
C ASP A 65 -4.62 13.11 7.17
N PRO A 66 -5.45 13.62 6.23
CA PRO A 66 -5.98 12.80 5.14
C PRO A 66 -4.91 12.32 4.13
N ALA A 67 -3.70 12.90 4.17
CA ALA A 67 -2.58 12.53 3.33
C ALA A 67 -1.61 11.55 4.02
N LEU A 68 -1.98 10.99 5.17
CA LEU A 68 -1.12 10.09 5.96
C LEU A 68 -0.54 8.93 5.13
N GLY A 69 -1.31 8.39 4.18
CA GLY A 69 -0.87 7.33 3.27
C GLY A 69 0.40 7.67 2.49
N LEU A 70 0.48 8.90 1.96
CA LEU A 70 1.63 9.37 1.20
C LEU A 70 2.90 9.38 2.06
N LYS A 71 2.77 9.72 3.35
CA LYS A 71 3.88 9.74 4.33
C LYS A 71 4.26 8.33 4.77
N THR A 72 3.29 7.46 5.05
CA THR A 72 3.51 6.05 5.40
C THR A 72 4.39 5.31 4.39
N SER A 73 4.27 5.69 3.11
CA SER A 73 5.07 5.11 2.04
C SER A 73 6.59 5.15 2.32
N GLN A 74 7.09 6.12 3.09
CA GLN A 74 8.51 6.27 3.42
C GLN A 74 9.06 5.16 4.34
N PHE A 75 8.16 4.52 5.12
CA PHE A 75 8.51 3.41 6.00
C PHE A 75 8.47 2.04 5.30
N VAL A 76 8.15 2.03 3.99
CA VAL A 76 8.20 0.83 3.16
C VAL A 76 9.57 0.68 2.52
N SER A 77 10.15 -0.49 2.76
CA SER A 77 11.41 -0.92 2.18
C SER A 77 11.19 -2.19 1.34
N PRO A 78 12.17 -2.62 0.53
CA PRO A 78 12.07 -3.88 -0.21
C PRO A 78 11.75 -5.08 0.68
N THR A 79 12.29 -5.13 1.90
CA THR A 79 12.04 -6.22 2.85
C THR A 79 10.59 -6.22 3.37
N THR A 80 9.87 -5.09 3.30
CA THR A 80 8.44 -5.02 3.61
C THR A 80 7.63 -6.00 2.75
N PHE A 81 8.03 -6.23 1.50
CA PHE A 81 7.34 -7.15 0.58
C PHE A 81 8.13 -8.43 0.31
N HIS A 82 9.13 -8.74 1.14
CA HIS A 82 9.94 -9.96 1.04
C HIS A 82 10.49 -10.21 -0.38
N ALA A 83 10.29 -11.42 -0.91
CA ALA A 83 10.76 -11.83 -2.23
C ALA A 83 10.22 -10.92 -3.35
N LEU A 84 9.00 -10.39 -3.23
CA LEU A 84 8.46 -9.46 -4.22
C LEU A 84 9.31 -8.19 -4.26
N GLY A 85 9.62 -7.59 -3.12
CA GLY A 85 10.44 -6.38 -3.07
C GLY A 85 11.82 -6.56 -3.71
N TYR A 86 12.46 -7.71 -3.51
CA TYR A 86 13.72 -8.05 -4.19
C TYR A 86 13.54 -8.29 -5.69
N ALA A 87 12.46 -8.95 -6.12
CA ALA A 87 12.15 -9.14 -7.53
C ALA A 87 11.93 -7.80 -8.26
N LEU A 88 11.36 -6.80 -7.58
CA LEU A 88 11.24 -5.45 -8.13
C LEU A 88 12.61 -4.80 -8.33
N ILE A 89 13.51 -4.89 -7.35
CA ILE A 89 14.89 -4.37 -7.47
C ILE A 89 15.64 -5.02 -8.62
N ALA A 90 15.52 -6.33 -8.76
CA ALA A 90 16.22 -7.11 -9.79
C ALA A 90 15.70 -6.87 -11.22
N SER A 91 14.67 -6.03 -11.40
CA SER A 91 14.08 -5.78 -12.70
C SER A 91 15.01 -4.97 -13.63
N SER A 92 15.02 -5.31 -14.91
CA SER A 92 15.88 -4.66 -15.92
C SER A 92 15.29 -3.36 -16.48
N SER A 93 13.98 -3.14 -16.30
CA SER A 93 13.25 -1.96 -16.75
C SER A 93 12.11 -1.60 -15.80
N LEU A 94 11.54 -0.39 -15.91
CA LEU A 94 10.33 -0.04 -15.17
C LEU A 94 9.11 -0.84 -15.64
N ARG A 95 9.01 -1.14 -16.94
CA ARG A 95 7.94 -2.01 -17.48
C ARG A 95 7.93 -3.33 -16.72
N GLU A 96 9.10 -3.97 -16.60
CA GLU A 96 9.25 -5.21 -15.84
C GLU A 96 8.89 -5.07 -14.35
N VAL A 97 9.21 -3.92 -13.71
CA VAL A 97 8.81 -3.66 -12.32
C VAL A 97 7.29 -3.70 -12.19
N PHE A 98 6.57 -2.96 -13.04
CA PHE A 98 5.11 -2.91 -12.99
C PHE A 98 4.45 -4.23 -13.39
N GLU A 99 4.98 -4.95 -14.38
CA GLU A 99 4.51 -6.30 -14.74
C GLU A 99 4.65 -7.28 -13.57
N ARG A 100 5.78 -7.24 -12.84
CA ARG A 100 5.97 -8.04 -11.62
C ARG A 100 5.00 -7.62 -10.52
N ILE A 101 4.74 -6.31 -10.34
CA ILE A 101 3.73 -5.83 -9.40
C ILE A 101 2.37 -6.42 -9.77
N VAL A 102 1.87 -6.25 -11.00
CA VAL A 102 0.59 -6.81 -11.47
C VAL A 102 0.49 -8.30 -11.16
N ARG A 103 1.52 -9.06 -11.54
CA ARG A 103 1.53 -10.52 -11.41
C ARG A 103 1.53 -11.01 -9.97
N TYR A 104 2.23 -10.32 -9.07
CA TYR A 104 2.51 -10.82 -7.72
C TYR A 104 1.86 -10.00 -6.60
N HIS A 105 1.08 -8.95 -6.91
CA HIS A 105 0.48 -8.10 -5.88
C HIS A 105 -0.38 -8.88 -4.88
N ARG A 106 -1.02 -9.97 -5.30
CA ARG A 106 -1.84 -10.86 -4.44
C ARG A 106 -1.06 -11.46 -3.28
N VAL A 107 0.26 -11.58 -3.41
CA VAL A 107 1.15 -11.97 -2.30
C VAL A 107 1.09 -10.93 -1.18
N VAL A 108 0.99 -9.65 -1.54
CA VAL A 108 0.89 -8.52 -0.60
C VAL A 108 -0.54 -8.33 -0.11
N SER A 109 -1.51 -8.24 -1.02
CA SER A 109 -2.91 -8.00 -0.71
C SER A 109 -3.79 -8.58 -1.81
N ASP A 110 -4.88 -9.24 -1.44
CA ASP A 110 -5.93 -9.74 -2.34
C ASP A 110 -7.15 -8.79 -2.39
N ALA A 111 -7.01 -7.59 -1.83
CA ALA A 111 -8.08 -6.58 -1.76
C ALA A 111 -8.23 -5.74 -3.04
N LEU A 112 -7.28 -5.85 -3.96
CA LEU A 112 -7.24 -5.10 -5.21
C LEU A 112 -7.04 -6.04 -6.40
N GLU A 113 -7.29 -5.50 -7.59
CA GLU A 113 -6.77 -5.97 -8.85
C GLU A 113 -5.96 -4.83 -9.45
N LEU A 114 -4.76 -5.16 -9.93
CA LEU A 114 -3.86 -4.19 -10.54
C LEU A 114 -3.73 -4.48 -12.02
N GLU A 115 -3.67 -3.42 -12.81
CA GLU A 115 -3.56 -3.54 -14.26
C GLU A 115 -2.56 -2.52 -14.80
N LEU A 116 -1.67 -2.97 -15.68
CA LEU A 116 -0.80 -2.10 -16.48
C LEU A 116 -1.28 -2.16 -17.92
N ARG A 117 -1.71 -1.02 -18.46
CA ARG A 117 -2.12 -0.88 -19.86
C ARG A 117 -1.10 -0.04 -20.61
N GLU A 118 -0.73 -0.52 -21.78
CA GLU A 118 0.03 0.26 -22.76
C GLU A 118 -0.96 1.10 -23.58
N CYS A 119 -0.75 2.41 -23.57
CA CYS A 119 -1.46 3.38 -24.41
C CYS A 119 -0.49 3.94 -25.45
N ALA A 120 -1.00 4.74 -26.41
CA ALA A 120 -0.18 5.25 -27.52
C ALA A 120 1.09 5.98 -27.04
N ASP A 121 0.97 6.87 -26.04
CA ASP A 121 2.07 7.72 -25.58
C ASP A 121 2.42 7.54 -24.08
N ALA A 122 1.80 6.57 -23.40
CA ALA A 122 1.95 6.39 -21.96
C ALA A 122 1.59 4.98 -21.49
N TYR A 123 1.91 4.66 -20.23
CA TYR A 123 1.29 3.53 -19.52
C TYR A 123 0.26 4.04 -18.52
N GLU A 124 -0.88 3.37 -18.45
CA GLU A 124 -1.85 3.54 -17.37
C GLU A 124 -1.68 2.40 -16.36
N PHE A 125 -1.52 2.75 -15.08
CA PHE A 125 -1.49 1.79 -13.99
C PHE A 125 -2.73 1.98 -13.10
N ARG A 126 -3.61 0.98 -13.10
CA ARG A 126 -4.96 1.08 -12.52
C ARG A 126 -5.13 0.14 -11.32
N PHE A 127 -5.80 0.64 -10.29
CA PHE A 127 -6.24 -0.15 -9.14
C PHE A 127 -7.76 -0.33 -9.27
N SER A 128 -8.23 -1.55 -9.10
CA SER A 128 -9.65 -1.90 -9.11
C SER A 128 -9.98 -2.74 -7.88
N VAL A 129 -11.20 -2.66 -7.37
CA VAL A 129 -11.67 -3.54 -6.30
C VAL A 129 -12.36 -4.74 -6.94
N PRO A 130 -12.03 -5.99 -6.56
CA PRO A 130 -12.70 -7.16 -7.09
C PRO A 130 -14.23 -7.09 -6.87
N PRO A 131 -15.05 -7.58 -7.82
CA PRO A 131 -16.50 -7.58 -7.67
C PRO A 131 -16.95 -8.30 -6.38
N GLY A 132 -17.76 -7.61 -5.57
CA GLY A 132 -18.26 -8.15 -4.30
C GLY A 132 -17.27 -8.08 -3.13
N SER A 133 -16.08 -7.51 -3.32
CA SER A 133 -15.13 -7.21 -2.24
C SER A 133 -15.32 -5.79 -1.70
N PRO A 134 -15.13 -5.54 -0.40
CA PRO A 134 -15.12 -4.19 0.15
C PRO A 134 -13.84 -3.45 -0.29
N PRO A 135 -13.90 -2.12 -0.51
CA PRO A 135 -12.73 -1.34 -0.86
C PRO A 135 -11.76 -1.23 0.34
N PRO A 136 -10.43 -1.19 0.10
CA PRO A 136 -9.47 -0.74 1.11
C PRO A 136 -9.69 0.72 1.52
N ALA A 137 -9.09 1.12 2.65
CA ALA A 137 -9.01 2.53 3.02
C ALA A 137 -8.31 3.37 1.92
N PRO A 138 -8.80 4.56 1.58
CA PRO A 138 -8.22 5.38 0.53
C PRO A 138 -6.74 5.74 0.76
N GLU A 139 -6.34 5.91 2.02
CA GLU A 139 -4.96 6.23 2.42
C GLU A 139 -4.02 5.04 2.18
N ALA A 140 -4.53 3.81 2.24
CA ALA A 140 -3.77 2.64 1.83
C ALA A 140 -3.49 2.67 0.31
N LEU A 141 -4.46 3.11 -0.50
CA LEU A 141 -4.29 3.27 -1.95
C LEU A 141 -3.26 4.35 -2.28
N ASP A 142 -3.34 5.50 -1.59
CA ASP A 142 -2.35 6.57 -1.70
C ASP A 142 -0.94 6.07 -1.37
N ALA A 143 -0.82 5.28 -0.30
CA ALA A 143 0.45 4.73 0.12
C ALA A 143 1.04 3.78 -0.95
N PHE A 144 0.21 2.93 -1.57
CA PHE A 144 0.64 2.13 -2.73
C PHE A 144 1.07 2.99 -3.92
N ALA A 145 0.26 3.99 -4.30
CA ALA A 145 0.60 4.90 -5.40
C ALA A 145 1.92 5.63 -5.15
N ALA A 146 2.15 6.12 -3.92
CA ALA A 146 3.39 6.79 -3.53
C ALA A 146 4.61 5.84 -3.58
N ILE A 147 4.45 4.57 -3.23
CA ILE A 147 5.52 3.55 -3.38
C ILE A 147 5.90 3.35 -4.85
N TYR A 148 4.91 3.31 -5.74
CA TYR A 148 5.15 3.11 -7.17
C TYR A 148 5.83 4.34 -7.79
N VAL A 149 5.37 5.56 -7.46
CA VAL A 149 6.04 6.80 -7.88
C VAL A 149 7.47 6.87 -7.35
N ARG A 150 7.71 6.48 -6.09
CA ARG A 150 9.06 6.41 -5.53
C ARG A 150 9.93 5.39 -6.27
N SER A 151 9.38 4.24 -6.63
CA SER A 151 10.09 3.24 -7.44
C SER A 151 10.52 3.81 -8.80
N CYS A 152 9.65 4.58 -9.46
CA CYS A 152 10.02 5.30 -10.68
C CYS A 152 11.12 6.34 -10.44
N ARG A 153 10.99 7.18 -9.40
CA ARG A 153 11.99 8.21 -9.05
C ARG A 153 13.36 7.64 -8.74
N ASN A 154 13.42 6.46 -8.11
CA ASN A 154 14.67 5.78 -7.83
C ASN A 154 15.43 5.37 -9.10
N ARG A 155 14.74 5.24 -10.24
CA ARG A 155 15.33 4.79 -11.51
C ARG A 155 15.46 5.89 -12.57
N LEU A 156 14.52 6.83 -12.59
CA LEU A 156 14.46 7.93 -13.57
C LEU A 156 14.94 9.28 -13.03
N GLY A 157 15.13 9.40 -11.72
CA GLY A 157 15.49 10.65 -11.06
C GLY A 157 14.34 11.27 -10.25
N ARG A 158 14.68 12.19 -9.35
CA ARG A 158 13.75 12.77 -8.37
C ARG A 158 12.63 13.60 -9.01
N ASP A 159 12.89 14.16 -10.19
CA ASP A 159 11.94 15.02 -10.90
C ASP A 159 10.85 14.25 -11.65
N PHE A 160 10.92 12.91 -11.66
CA PHE A 160 9.86 12.10 -12.23
C PHE A 160 8.52 12.34 -11.51
N ALA A 161 7.48 12.58 -12.30
CA ALA A 161 6.08 12.62 -11.89
C ALA A 161 5.21 11.89 -12.93
N PRO A 162 4.11 11.24 -12.50
CA PRO A 162 3.09 10.73 -13.41
C PRO A 162 2.51 11.87 -14.26
N LEU A 163 2.09 11.56 -15.50
CA LEU A 163 1.40 12.52 -16.37
C LEU A 163 0.06 12.97 -15.78
N ALA A 164 -0.65 12.07 -15.11
CA ALA A 164 -1.90 12.34 -14.42
C ALA A 164 -2.12 11.34 -13.28
N VAL A 165 -2.93 11.72 -12.29
CA VAL A 165 -3.43 10.84 -11.22
C VAL A 165 -4.94 11.02 -11.13
N TYR A 166 -5.68 9.91 -11.22
CA TYR A 166 -7.14 9.90 -11.12
C TYR A 166 -7.55 9.20 -9.82
N LEU A 167 -8.35 9.87 -9.01
CA LEU A 167 -8.80 9.36 -7.72
C LEU A 167 -10.32 9.16 -7.74
N GLN A 168 -10.81 8.14 -7.05
CA GLN A 168 -12.25 7.92 -6.82
C GLN A 168 -12.82 8.81 -5.70
N ARG A 169 -11.99 9.68 -5.13
CA ARG A 169 -12.28 10.56 -4.00
C ARG A 169 -11.65 11.95 -4.21
N PRO A 170 -12.00 12.97 -3.40
CA PRO A 170 -11.28 14.24 -3.40
C PRO A 170 -9.78 14.05 -3.14
N ALA A 171 -8.99 15.01 -3.63
CA ALA A 171 -7.56 15.06 -3.35
C ALA A 171 -7.30 15.09 -1.83
N PRO A 172 -6.33 14.30 -1.33
CA PRO A 172 -5.91 14.34 0.06
C PRO A 172 -5.26 15.68 0.44
#